data_AF-A0A7V2VMS7-F1
#
_entry.id   AF-A0A7V2VMS7-F1
#
_cell.length_a   1.000
_cell.length_b   1.000
_cell.length_c   1.000
_cell.angle_alpha   90.00
_cell.angle_beta   90.00
_cell.angle_gamma   90.00
#
_symmetry.space_group_name_H-M   'P 1'
#
loop_
_entity.id
_entity.type
_entity.pdbx_description
1 polymer ?
#
loop_
_entity_poly.entity_id
_entity_poly.type
_entity_poly.pdbx_seq_one_letter_code
_entity_poly.pdbx_strand_id
1 'polypeptide(L)'
;MVPEEMKSTEEKAGKRGRGLVIVYTGQGKGKTTAALGMLLRAWGRDMKVVMLQFMKSATSNYGEHRAARRLGIEMVALGAGFTWHTKVPDKGRSLAVELWEKAREKITSGDYHLVVLDEFSYPIKYGWVPAGVVLQTLRERPSWVHVAITGRDMPAELIDFADIVTDMAEVKHAFTEGIKAQPGIEF
;
A
#
# COMPACT_ATOMS: atom_id res chain seq x y z
N MET A 1 -28.47 -7.45 -26.17
CA MET A 1 -29.18 -8.18 -25.10
C MET A 1 -28.22 -9.27 -24.65
N VAL A 2 -27.63 -9.16 -23.46
CA VAL A 2 -26.61 -10.13 -23.00
C VAL A 2 -27.34 -11.41 -22.57
N PRO A 3 -26.90 -12.62 -23.00
CA PRO A 3 -27.56 -13.87 -22.67
C PRO A 3 -27.69 -14.09 -21.16
N GLU A 4 -28.82 -14.68 -20.74
CA GLU A 4 -29.22 -14.89 -19.35
C GLU A 4 -28.23 -15.76 -18.56
N GLU A 5 -27.48 -16.63 -19.25
CA GLU A 5 -26.38 -17.42 -18.68
C GLU A 5 -25.20 -16.56 -18.21
N MET A 6 -24.88 -15.46 -18.89
CA MET A 6 -23.78 -14.54 -18.51
C MET A 6 -24.11 -13.69 -17.28
N LYS A 7 -25.38 -13.33 -17.08
CA LYS A 7 -25.84 -12.67 -15.83
C LYS A 7 -25.66 -13.58 -14.62
N SER A 8 -25.86 -14.90 -14.79
CA SER A 8 -25.78 -15.88 -13.71
C SER A 8 -24.36 -16.11 -13.18
N THR A 9 -23.33 -15.92 -14.01
CA THR A 9 -21.91 -16.05 -13.65
C THR A 9 -21.40 -14.81 -12.93
N GLU A 10 -21.80 -13.61 -13.36
CA GLU A 10 -21.47 -12.34 -12.72
C GLU A 10 -22.15 -12.19 -11.34
N GLU A 11 -23.42 -12.58 -11.20
CA GLU A 11 -24.11 -12.60 -9.90
C GLU A 11 -23.54 -13.64 -8.92
N LYS A 12 -23.06 -14.79 -9.41
CA LYS A 12 -22.38 -15.79 -8.59
C LYS A 12 -20.96 -15.37 -8.21
N ALA A 13 -20.26 -14.65 -9.08
CA ALA A 13 -18.98 -14.00 -8.76
C ALA A 13 -19.16 -12.88 -7.72
N GLY A 14 -20.27 -12.13 -7.77
CA GLY A 14 -20.63 -11.15 -6.73
C GLY A 14 -20.80 -11.75 -5.33
N LYS A 15 -21.01 -13.08 -5.21
CA LYS A 15 -21.11 -13.81 -3.93
C LYS A 15 -19.83 -14.56 -3.53
N ARG A 16 -18.86 -14.74 -4.43
CA ARG A 16 -17.52 -15.27 -4.13
C ARG A 16 -16.57 -14.07 -4.03
N GLY A 17 -16.27 -13.66 -2.80
CA GLY A 17 -15.64 -12.38 -2.45
C GLY A 17 -14.64 -11.83 -3.49
N ARG A 18 -14.83 -10.57 -3.86
CA ARG A 18 -13.90 -9.82 -4.72
C ARG A 18 -12.73 -9.25 -3.90
N GLY A 19 -11.61 -9.03 -4.59
CA GLY A 19 -10.48 -8.24 -4.15
C GLY A 19 -10.94 -6.84 -3.75
N LEU A 20 -10.37 -6.35 -2.65
CA LEU A 20 -10.75 -5.08 -2.02
C LEU A 20 -9.62 -4.07 -2.10
N VAL A 21 -9.97 -2.79 -2.16
CA VAL A 21 -9.04 -1.68 -1.94
C VAL A 21 -9.22 -1.16 -0.51
N ILE A 22 -8.15 -1.17 0.26
CA ILE A 22 -8.11 -0.73 1.65
C ILE A 22 -7.19 0.49 1.75
N VAL A 23 -7.64 1.53 2.43
CA VAL A 23 -6.85 2.72 2.73
C VAL A 23 -6.67 2.86 4.24
N TYR A 24 -5.42 2.96 4.67
CA TYR A 24 -5.05 3.35 6.03
C TYR A 24 -4.46 4.76 5.99
N THR A 25 -5.24 5.77 6.39
CA THR A 25 -4.82 7.18 6.39
C THR A 25 -4.85 7.79 7.80
N GLY A 26 -4.77 9.11 7.91
CA GLY A 26 -4.79 9.82 9.19
C GLY A 26 -3.43 10.20 9.73
N GLN A 27 -3.43 11.06 10.76
CA GLN A 27 -2.20 11.63 11.34
C GLN A 27 -1.57 10.76 12.44
N GLY A 28 -2.32 9.82 13.01
CA GLY A 28 -1.87 8.93 14.06
C GLY A 28 -0.94 7.81 13.59
N LYS A 29 -0.21 7.23 14.55
CA LYS A 29 0.60 6.03 14.36
C LYS A 29 -0.33 4.82 14.13
N GLY A 30 0.06 3.96 13.19
CA GLY A 30 -0.56 2.64 13.02
C GLY A 30 -0.75 2.19 11.56
N LYS A 31 -0.67 3.10 10.59
CA LYS A 31 -1.07 2.84 9.19
C LYS A 31 -0.27 1.69 8.57
N THR A 32 1.05 1.83 8.55
CA THR A 32 1.98 0.79 8.08
C THR A 32 1.86 -0.49 8.90
N THR A 33 1.71 -0.42 10.22
CA THR A 33 1.59 -1.62 11.06
C THR A 33 0.28 -2.38 10.84
N ALA A 34 -0.83 -1.69 10.56
CA ALA A 34 -2.08 -2.33 10.19
C ALA A 34 -1.98 -3.02 8.82
N ALA A 35 -1.34 -2.37 7.84
CA ALA A 35 -1.05 -2.97 6.54
C ALA A 35 -0.14 -4.20 6.67
N LEU A 36 0.90 -4.15 7.50
CA LEU A 36 1.76 -5.29 7.83
C LEU A 36 0.99 -6.42 8.52
N GLY A 37 0.07 -6.10 9.44
CA GLY A 37 -0.80 -7.10 10.08
C GLY A 37 -1.72 -7.80 9.10
N MET A 38 -2.30 -7.04 8.15
CA MET A 38 -3.09 -7.61 7.05
C MET A 38 -2.22 -8.48 6.14
N LEU A 39 -1.01 -8.03 5.80
CA LEU A 39 -0.07 -8.78 4.99
C LEU A 39 0.32 -10.11 5.64
N LEU A 40 0.65 -10.08 6.94
CA LEU A 40 0.97 -11.29 7.70
C LEU A 40 -0.23 -12.24 7.78
N ARG A 41 -1.45 -11.71 7.96
CA ARG A 41 -2.68 -12.50 7.95
C ARG A 41 -2.92 -13.19 6.61
N ALA A 42 -2.72 -12.48 5.49
CA ALA A 42 -2.86 -13.06 4.16
C ALA A 42 -1.79 -14.12 3.90
N TRP A 43 -0.53 -13.81 4.20
CA TRP A 43 0.58 -14.76 4.10
C TRP A 43 0.35 -16.04 4.91
N GLY A 44 -0.15 -15.92 6.15
CA GLY A 44 -0.49 -17.06 7.00
C GLY A 44 -1.69 -17.89 6.51
N ARG A 45 -2.32 -17.49 5.40
CA ARG A 45 -3.35 -18.26 4.66
C ARG A 45 -2.85 -18.69 3.28
N ASP A 46 -1.53 -18.83 3.13
CA ASP A 46 -0.85 -19.26 1.91
C ASP A 46 -1.07 -18.35 0.70
N MET A 47 -1.49 -17.10 0.94
CA MET A 47 -1.65 -16.11 -0.12
C MET A 47 -0.29 -15.54 -0.52
N LYS A 48 -0.03 -15.45 -1.83
CA LYS A 48 1.11 -14.68 -2.35
C LYS A 48 0.91 -13.19 -2.07
N VAL A 49 1.85 -12.57 -1.35
CA VAL A 49 1.77 -11.17 -0.93
C VAL A 49 3.04 -10.41 -1.29
N VAL A 50 2.92 -9.10 -1.46
CA VAL A 50 4.06 -8.19 -1.66
C VAL A 50 3.79 -6.82 -1.03
N MET A 51 4.85 -6.18 -0.53
CA MET A 51 4.80 -4.81 -0.03
C MET A 51 5.84 -3.93 -0.72
N LEU A 52 5.39 -2.79 -1.23
CA LEU A 52 6.24 -1.77 -1.86
C LEU A 52 6.25 -0.52 -0.98
N GLN A 53 7.44 -0.05 -0.57
CA GLN A 53 7.61 1.05 0.38
C GLN A 53 8.23 2.28 -0.29
N PHE A 54 7.44 3.35 -0.40
CA PHE A 54 7.78 4.52 -1.20
C PHE A 54 8.67 5.55 -0.48
N MET A 55 8.77 5.47 0.85
CA MET A 55 9.56 6.40 1.66
C MET A 55 10.87 5.81 2.22
N LYS A 56 11.05 4.48 2.10
CA LYS A 56 12.19 3.76 2.69
C LYS A 56 13.23 3.46 1.61
N SER A 57 14.51 3.72 1.88
CA SER A 57 15.59 3.46 0.92
C SER A 57 15.83 1.97 0.70
N ALA A 58 16.44 1.61 -0.43
CA ALA A 58 16.82 0.24 -0.74
C ALA A 58 17.79 -0.39 0.28
N THR A 59 18.49 0.44 1.06
CA THR A 59 19.39 0.01 2.14
C THR A 59 18.70 -0.11 3.50
N SER A 60 17.38 0.13 3.58
CA SER A 60 16.62 0.06 4.82
C SER A 60 16.61 -1.37 5.39
N ASN A 61 16.69 -1.47 6.72
CA ASN A 61 16.72 -2.75 7.41
C ASN A 61 15.93 -2.74 8.72
N TYR A 62 14.72 -2.18 8.68
CA TYR A 62 13.76 -2.14 9.79
C TYR A 62 13.25 -3.54 10.19
N GLY A 63 12.55 -3.62 11.32
CA GLY A 63 12.01 -4.88 11.85
C GLY A 63 11.23 -5.73 10.83
N GLU A 64 10.35 -5.10 10.06
CA GLU A 64 9.52 -5.75 9.04
C GLU A 64 10.34 -6.32 7.88
N HIS A 65 11.45 -5.68 7.49
CA HIS A 65 12.37 -6.23 6.48
C HIS A 65 13.06 -7.50 6.96
N ARG A 66 13.51 -7.49 8.23
CA ARG A 66 14.14 -8.65 8.86
C ARG A 66 13.16 -9.81 8.95
N ALA A 67 11.90 -9.54 9.31
CA ALA A 67 10.83 -10.53 9.35
C ALA A 67 10.51 -11.07 7.96
N ALA A 68 10.30 -10.19 6.96
CA ALA A 68 9.95 -10.56 5.60
C ALA A 68 10.98 -11.53 4.99
N ARG A 69 12.29 -11.30 5.18
CA ARG A 69 13.34 -12.22 4.72
C ARG A 69 13.25 -13.61 5.34
N ARG A 70 12.90 -13.70 6.63
CA ARG A 70 12.73 -14.99 7.32
C ARG A 70 11.47 -15.74 6.87
N LEU A 71 10.43 -15.00 6.50
CA LEU A 71 9.15 -15.54 6.06
C LEU A 71 9.08 -15.78 4.54
N GLY A 72 10.10 -15.36 3.78
CA GLY A 72 10.08 -15.43 2.32
C GLY A 72 9.07 -14.47 1.67
N ILE A 73 8.72 -13.38 2.35
CA ILE A 73 7.80 -12.35 1.85
C ILE A 73 8.58 -11.35 1.00
N GLU A 74 8.09 -11.08 -0.20
CA GLU A 74 8.65 -10.03 -1.06
C GLU A 74 8.33 -8.65 -0.49
N MET A 75 9.38 -7.88 -0.19
CA MET A 75 9.29 -6.52 0.31
C MET A 75 10.29 -5.65 -0.44
N VAL A 76 9.79 -4.67 -1.18
CA VAL A 76 10.57 -3.79 -2.06
C VAL A 76 10.56 -2.39 -1.49
N ALA A 77 11.71 -1.90 -1.03
CA ALA A 77 11.88 -0.53 -0.56
C ALA A 77 12.67 0.27 -1.59
N LEU A 78 12.04 1.30 -2.17
CA LEU A 78 12.67 2.15 -3.17
C LEU A 78 12.20 3.60 -3.03
N GLY A 79 12.58 4.21 -1.92
CA GLY A 79 12.49 5.65 -1.67
C GLY A 79 13.86 6.29 -1.59
N ALA A 80 13.92 7.62 -1.60
CA ALA A 80 15.15 8.36 -1.33
C ALA A 80 15.58 8.28 0.16
N GLY A 81 14.75 7.69 1.02
CA GLY A 81 14.83 7.80 2.48
C GLY A 81 13.97 8.96 3.00
N PHE A 82 14.01 9.27 4.31
CA PHE A 82 13.41 10.48 4.89
C PHE A 82 14.17 11.72 4.42
N THR A 83 14.00 12.08 3.16
CA THR A 83 14.73 13.20 2.56
C THR A 83 13.89 14.46 2.61
N TRP A 84 13.62 14.94 3.81
CA TRP A 84 13.20 16.33 4.04
C TRP A 84 14.35 17.32 3.73
N HIS A 85 15.56 16.82 3.47
CA HIS A 85 16.78 17.62 3.26
C HIS A 85 17.49 17.42 1.92
N THR A 86 17.06 16.51 1.03
CA THR A 86 17.73 16.41 -0.28
C THR A 86 17.22 17.48 -1.22
N LYS A 87 18.07 18.47 -1.50
CA LYS A 87 17.92 19.50 -2.54
C LYS A 87 17.95 18.94 -3.98
N VAL A 88 17.56 17.68 -4.19
CA VAL A 88 17.52 17.04 -5.52
C VAL A 88 16.11 16.48 -5.76
N PRO A 89 15.15 17.34 -6.15
CA PRO A 89 13.76 16.96 -6.40
C PRO A 89 13.61 15.79 -7.39
N ASP A 90 14.54 15.68 -8.35
CA ASP A 90 14.44 14.72 -9.45
C ASP A 90 14.67 13.27 -9.03
N LYS A 91 15.55 13.01 -8.04
CA LYS A 91 15.87 11.64 -7.61
C LYS A 91 14.69 10.99 -6.89
N GLY A 92 13.99 11.73 -6.03
CA GLY A 92 12.81 11.24 -5.32
C GLY A 92 11.69 10.87 -6.29
N ARG A 93 11.44 11.75 -7.29
CA ARG A 93 10.46 11.50 -8.35
C ARG A 93 10.80 10.25 -9.16
N SER A 94 12.02 10.10 -9.66
CA SER A 94 12.40 8.95 -10.48
C SER A 94 12.23 7.63 -9.74
N LEU A 95 12.65 7.55 -8.46
CA LEU A 95 12.50 6.35 -7.64
C LEU A 95 11.04 6.03 -7.35
N ALA A 96 10.21 7.04 -7.06
CA ALA A 96 8.79 6.85 -6.81
C ALA A 96 8.05 6.37 -8.08
N VAL A 97 8.39 6.93 -9.25
CA VAL A 97 7.84 6.47 -10.54
C VAL A 97 8.29 5.06 -10.85
N GLU A 98 9.58 4.73 -10.66
CA GLU A 98 10.08 3.37 -10.85
C GLU A 98 9.38 2.35 -9.94
N LEU A 99 9.22 2.68 -8.66
CA LEU A 99 8.54 1.80 -7.72
C LEU A 99 7.05 1.68 -8.03
N TRP A 100 6.42 2.75 -8.54
CA TRP A 100 5.05 2.70 -9.03
C TRP A 100 4.90 1.77 -10.23
N GLU A 101 5.81 1.79 -11.19
CA GLU A 101 5.76 0.87 -12.32
C GLU A 101 5.84 -0.59 -11.87
N LYS A 102 6.72 -0.89 -10.91
CA LYS A 102 6.78 -2.22 -10.27
C LYS A 102 5.46 -2.54 -9.55
N ALA A 103 4.90 -1.60 -8.79
CA ALA A 103 3.63 -1.79 -8.10
C ALA A 103 2.50 -2.09 -9.09
N ARG A 104 2.41 -1.31 -10.18
CA ARG A 104 1.42 -1.49 -11.24
C ARG A 104 1.50 -2.89 -11.84
N GLU A 105 2.69 -3.35 -12.20
CA GLU A 105 2.90 -4.70 -12.71
C GLU A 105 2.42 -5.77 -11.72
N LYS A 106 2.78 -5.65 -10.43
CA LYS A 106 2.37 -6.60 -9.39
C LYS A 106 0.86 -6.59 -9.14
N ILE A 107 0.21 -5.43 -9.30
CA ILE A 107 -1.25 -5.28 -9.17
C ILE A 107 -1.96 -5.93 -10.35
N THR A 108 -1.47 -5.72 -11.57
CA THR A 108 -2.16 -6.15 -12.79
C THR A 108 -1.82 -7.56 -13.24
N SER A 109 -0.69 -8.15 -12.80
CA SER A 109 -0.29 -9.49 -13.23
C SER A 109 -1.22 -10.60 -12.73
N GLY A 110 -1.91 -10.38 -11.60
CA GLY A 110 -2.76 -11.39 -10.97
C GLY A 110 -2.01 -12.47 -10.18
N ASP A 111 -0.68 -12.41 -10.14
CA ASP A 111 0.16 -13.38 -9.41
C ASP A 111 0.04 -13.22 -7.90
N TYR A 112 -0.26 -12.00 -7.43
CA TYR A 112 -0.34 -11.65 -6.01
C TYR A 112 -1.80 -11.53 -5.60
N HIS A 113 -2.12 -12.08 -4.43
CA HIS A 113 -3.45 -11.92 -3.85
C HIS A 113 -3.55 -10.63 -3.04
N LEU A 114 -2.44 -10.11 -2.52
CA LEU A 114 -2.39 -8.84 -1.79
C LEU A 114 -1.13 -8.05 -2.18
N VAL A 115 -1.34 -6.81 -2.62
CA VAL A 115 -0.30 -5.82 -2.85
C VAL A 115 -0.45 -4.67 -1.85
N VAL A 116 0.59 -4.38 -1.08
CA VAL A 116 0.61 -3.25 -0.14
C VAL A 116 1.46 -2.12 -0.71
N LEU A 117 0.89 -0.92 -0.81
CA LEU A 117 1.55 0.32 -1.21
C LEU A 117 1.75 1.18 0.05
N ASP A 118 2.92 1.07 0.66
CA ASP A 118 3.25 1.73 1.92
C ASP A 118 3.79 3.15 1.70
N GLU A 119 3.18 4.11 2.38
CA GLU A 119 3.43 5.55 2.28
C GLU A 119 3.26 6.09 0.84
N PHE A 120 2.30 5.53 0.11
CA PHE A 120 2.06 5.85 -1.30
C PHE A 120 1.29 7.16 -1.52
N SER A 121 0.68 7.73 -0.47
CA SER A 121 0.03 9.03 -0.59
C SER A 121 1.01 10.16 -0.97
N TYR A 122 2.29 10.07 -0.58
CA TYR A 122 3.29 11.10 -0.88
C TYR A 122 3.62 11.23 -2.38
N PRO A 123 3.96 10.15 -3.12
CA PRO A 123 4.10 10.21 -4.57
C PRO A 123 2.92 10.87 -5.30
N ILE A 124 1.69 10.64 -4.82
CA ILE A 124 0.49 11.24 -5.41
C ILE A 124 0.40 12.72 -5.04
N LYS A 125 0.57 13.06 -3.75
CA LYS A 125 0.54 14.43 -3.23
C LYS A 125 1.58 15.33 -3.89
N TYR A 126 2.76 14.79 -4.22
CA TYR A 126 3.81 15.52 -4.92
C TYR A 126 3.61 15.59 -6.44
N GLY A 127 2.54 14.99 -6.98
CA GLY A 127 2.25 14.98 -8.41
C GLY A 127 3.21 14.11 -9.23
N TRP A 128 3.96 13.21 -8.59
CA TRP A 128 4.90 12.32 -9.27
C TRP A 128 4.18 11.15 -9.93
N VAL A 129 3.13 10.65 -9.26
CA VAL A 129 2.23 9.62 -9.78
C VAL A 129 0.81 10.19 -9.78
N PRO A 130 0.22 10.49 -10.95
CA PRO A 130 -1.13 11.07 -11.02
C PRO A 130 -2.19 10.14 -10.44
N ALA A 131 -3.11 10.66 -9.63
CA ALA A 131 -4.19 9.87 -9.01
C ALA A 131 -5.04 9.11 -10.04
N GLY A 132 -5.33 9.72 -11.20
CA GLY A 132 -6.08 9.07 -12.28
C GLY A 132 -5.42 7.79 -12.80
N VAL A 133 -4.08 7.75 -12.89
CA VAL A 133 -3.33 6.55 -13.30
C VAL A 133 -3.41 5.46 -12.25
N VAL A 134 -3.41 5.84 -10.97
CA VAL A 134 -3.61 4.91 -9.85
C VAL A 134 -5.01 4.31 -9.91
N LEU A 135 -6.04 5.15 -10.04
CA LEU A 135 -7.43 4.72 -10.11
C LEU A 135 -7.68 3.82 -11.32
N GLN A 136 -7.09 4.13 -12.48
CA GLN A 136 -7.16 3.27 -13.65
C GLN A 136 -6.56 1.89 -13.36
N THR A 137 -5.34 1.84 -12.81
CA THR A 137 -4.67 0.59 -12.42
C THR A 137 -5.52 -0.22 -11.44
N LEU A 138 -6.12 0.44 -10.44
CA LEU A 138 -6.98 -0.24 -9.48
C LEU A 138 -8.25 -0.79 -10.13
N ARG A 139 -8.84 -0.11 -11.14
CA ARG A 139 -10.00 -0.62 -11.88
C ARG A 139 -9.66 -1.81 -12.77
N GLU A 140 -8.48 -1.81 -13.38
CA GLU A 140 -8.04 -2.82 -14.34
C GLU A 140 -7.44 -4.06 -13.66
N ARG A 141 -7.14 -4.01 -12.35
CA ARG A 141 -6.58 -5.14 -11.61
C ARG A 141 -7.49 -6.37 -11.68
N PRO A 142 -6.94 -7.59 -11.64
CA PRO A 142 -7.77 -8.79 -11.56
C PRO A 142 -8.66 -8.79 -10.32
N SER A 143 -9.89 -9.27 -10.47
CA SER A 143 -10.96 -9.08 -9.50
C SER A 143 -10.74 -9.73 -8.14
N TRP A 144 -9.72 -10.58 -7.99
CA TRP A 144 -9.32 -11.23 -6.73
C TRP A 144 -8.17 -10.54 -6.00
N VAL A 145 -7.50 -9.56 -6.63
CA VAL A 145 -6.33 -8.89 -6.05
C VAL A 145 -6.78 -7.84 -5.02
N HIS A 146 -6.35 -8.02 -3.78
CA HIS A 146 -6.48 -6.98 -2.74
C HIS A 146 -5.35 -5.96 -2.88
N VAL A 147 -5.66 -4.68 -2.65
CA VAL A 147 -4.67 -3.61 -2.60
C VAL A 147 -4.85 -2.83 -1.30
N ALA A 148 -3.81 -2.74 -0.48
CA ALA A 148 -3.81 -1.88 0.71
C ALA A 148 -2.87 -0.69 0.49
N ILE A 149 -3.34 0.52 0.77
CA ILE A 149 -2.61 1.76 0.54
C ILE A 149 -2.49 2.49 1.86
N THR A 150 -1.28 2.90 2.23
CA THR A 150 -1.04 3.67 3.46
C THR A 150 -0.52 5.07 3.14
N GLY A 151 -0.79 6.01 4.04
CA GLY A 151 -0.16 7.32 4.02
C GLY A 151 -1.05 8.43 4.57
N ARG A 152 -0.45 9.57 4.90
CA ARG A 152 -1.17 10.77 5.37
C ARG A 152 -1.84 11.49 4.19
N ASP A 153 -2.90 12.23 4.45
CA ASP A 153 -3.58 13.09 3.46
C ASP A 153 -3.94 12.36 2.16
N MET A 154 -4.57 11.18 2.27
CA MET A 154 -4.95 10.40 1.08
C MET A 154 -5.88 11.22 0.17
N PRO A 155 -5.67 11.26 -1.15
CA PRO A 155 -6.54 11.98 -2.07
C PRO A 155 -8.00 11.53 -1.97
N ALA A 156 -8.94 12.48 -2.02
CA ALA A 156 -10.38 12.21 -1.91
C ALA A 156 -10.85 11.16 -2.93
N GLU A 157 -10.38 11.24 -4.18
CA GLU A 157 -10.74 10.28 -5.22
C GLU A 157 -10.35 8.82 -4.88
N LEU A 158 -9.27 8.62 -4.13
CA LEU A 158 -8.87 7.29 -3.64
C LEU A 158 -9.66 6.86 -2.42
N ILE A 159 -10.03 7.80 -1.54
CA ILE A 159 -10.93 7.54 -0.42
C ILE A 159 -12.29 7.08 -0.94
N ASP A 160 -12.86 7.80 -1.92
CA ASP A 160 -14.15 7.50 -2.53
C ASP A 160 -14.15 6.17 -3.30
N PHE A 161 -13.00 5.80 -3.88
CA PHE A 161 -12.85 4.54 -4.61
C PHE A 161 -12.66 3.33 -3.70
N ALA A 162 -12.06 3.52 -2.52
CA ALA A 162 -11.69 2.42 -1.65
C ALA A 162 -12.90 1.73 -1.01
N ASP A 163 -12.79 0.41 -0.83
CA ASP A 163 -13.83 -0.39 -0.19
C ASP A 163 -13.83 -0.25 1.34
N ILE A 164 -12.64 -0.01 1.90
CA ILE A 164 -12.43 0.18 3.34
C ILE A 164 -11.49 1.36 3.51
N VAL A 165 -11.89 2.35 4.30
CA VAL A 165 -11.04 3.46 4.69
C VAL A 165 -11.00 3.53 6.21
N THR A 166 -9.81 3.53 6.79
CA THR A 166 -9.58 3.77 8.21
C THR A 166 -8.74 5.02 8.37
N ASP A 167 -9.32 6.03 9.03
CA ASP A 167 -8.60 7.21 9.49
C ASP A 167 -8.01 6.94 10.88
N MET A 168 -6.69 6.85 10.94
CA MET A 168 -5.97 6.76 12.20
C MET A 168 -5.80 8.15 12.79
N ALA A 169 -6.80 8.59 13.55
CA ALA A 169 -6.74 9.84 14.29
C ALA A 169 -5.69 9.75 15.42
N GLU A 170 -4.86 10.78 15.56
CA GLU A 170 -3.91 10.88 16.67
C GLU A 170 -4.64 11.38 17.92
N VAL A 171 -5.00 10.47 18.82
CA VAL A 171 -5.59 10.83 20.12
C VAL A 171 -4.49 11.20 21.12
N LYS A 172 -3.38 10.44 21.12
CA LYS A 172 -2.19 10.67 21.93
C LYS A 172 -0.99 10.01 21.25
N HIS A 173 0.19 10.60 21.37
CA HIS A 173 1.43 10.02 20.86
C HIS A 173 2.59 10.27 21.82
N ALA A 174 3.39 9.24 22.12
CA ALA A 174 4.49 9.33 23.10
C ALA A 174 5.54 10.42 22.74
N PHE A 175 5.69 10.70 21.45
CA PHE A 175 6.56 11.79 20.95
C PHE A 175 6.19 13.17 21.51
N THR A 176 4.90 13.46 21.78
CA THR A 176 4.49 14.76 22.35
C THR A 176 4.96 14.94 23.79
N GLU A 177 5.31 13.84 24.47
CA GLU A 177 5.92 13.82 25.80
C GLU A 177 7.47 13.76 25.72
N GLY A 178 8.05 13.90 24.52
CA GLY A 178 9.49 13.87 24.30
C GLY A 178 10.12 12.47 24.25
N ILE A 179 9.30 11.40 24.28
CA ILE A 179 9.78 10.03 24.17
C ILE A 179 10.26 9.79 22.72
N LYS A 180 11.53 9.39 22.58
CA LYS A 180 12.15 9.09 21.29
C LYS A 180 11.68 7.74 20.75
N ALA A 181 11.80 7.57 19.43
CA ALA A 181 11.53 6.32 18.74
C ALA A 181 12.33 5.15 19.33
N GLN A 182 11.69 3.99 19.47
CA GLN A 182 12.23 2.79 20.10
C GLN A 182 12.22 1.59 19.13
N PRO A 183 13.24 0.71 19.20
CA PRO A 183 13.23 -0.56 18.50
C PRO A 183 12.02 -1.41 18.87
N GLY A 184 11.34 -1.97 17.87
CA GLY A 184 10.15 -2.81 18.04
C GLY A 184 8.83 -2.04 18.16
N ILE A 185 8.87 -0.71 18.32
CA ILE A 185 7.67 0.14 18.40
C ILE A 185 7.55 1.06 17.18
N GLU A 186 8.61 1.81 16.88
CA GLU A 186 8.70 2.69 15.71
C GLU A 186 9.50 2.07 14.56
N PHE A 187 10.49 1.21 14.85
CA PHE A 187 11.42 0.67 13.84
C PHE A 187 12.07 -0.68 14.18
#